data_AF-A0A3B4ABG7-F1
#
_entry.id   AF-A0A3B4ABG7-F1
#
_cell.length_a   1.000
_cell.length_b   1.000
_cell.length_c   1.000
_cell.angle_alpha   90.00
_cell.angle_beta   90.00
_cell.angle_gamma   90.00
#
_symmetry.space_group_name_H-M   'P 1'
#
loop_
_entity.id
_entity.type
_entity.pdbx_description
1 polymer ?
#
loop_
_entity_poly.entity_id
_entity_poly.type
_entity_poly.pdbx_seq_one_letter_code
_entity_poly.pdbx_strand_id
1 'polypeptide(L)'
;MAVNYDKGSSGELLRGVKAQLISILSSQADFVLQHADSRSLVTPQGYRQIKSCRIPDEKMRDLLDHIIERGPKAAQGLLELLKDQELQETFPKLNFIKSMKRTRKQKKTSEMHEVKQLMSVARAIGQAWREVAIMALEIPSVRLEQIVADNPNCQVNQVFVALRYWKNIQGNKATATYLHSLLCQKDLALSQDVFNFLLENK
;
A
#
# COMPACT_ATOMS: atom_id res chain seq x y z
N MET A 1 -5.81 22.49 15.72
CA MET A 1 -6.28 21.15 16.18
C MET A 1 -6.88 20.43 14.99
N ALA A 2 -6.15 19.47 14.39
CA ALA A 2 -6.61 18.75 13.21
C ALA A 2 -7.51 17.57 13.64
N VAL A 3 -8.82 17.73 13.49
CA VAL A 3 -9.80 16.65 13.54
C VAL A 3 -9.68 15.82 12.27
N ASN A 4 -8.82 14.80 12.29
CA ASN A 4 -8.78 13.79 11.24
C ASN A 4 -9.98 12.85 11.40
N TYR A 5 -10.95 13.01 10.51
CA TYR A 5 -12.03 12.05 10.23
C TYR A 5 -11.46 10.78 9.56
N ASP A 6 -10.87 9.88 10.35
CA ASP A 6 -10.63 8.49 9.94
C ASP A 6 -11.66 7.58 10.65
N LYS A 7 -12.96 7.87 10.48
CA LYS A 7 -14.05 7.09 11.11
C LYS A 7 -14.82 6.17 10.15
N GLY A 8 -14.59 6.24 8.83
CA GLY A 8 -15.41 5.49 7.85
C GLY A 8 -14.87 4.10 7.48
N SER A 9 -13.57 3.95 7.24
CA SER A 9 -13.09 2.80 6.45
C SER A 9 -13.31 1.43 7.11
N SER A 10 -13.13 1.28 8.42
CA SER A 10 -13.22 -0.04 9.07
C SER A 10 -14.67 -0.52 9.25
N GLY A 11 -15.57 0.37 9.66
CA GLY A 11 -16.99 0.04 9.89
C GLY A 11 -17.75 -0.18 8.59
N GLU A 12 -17.47 0.63 7.56
CA GLU A 12 -18.09 0.48 6.24
C GLU A 12 -17.65 -0.81 5.54
N LEU A 13 -16.36 -1.16 5.62
CA LEU A 13 -15.85 -2.43 5.10
C LEU A 13 -16.51 -3.61 5.80
N LEU A 14 -16.57 -3.59 7.13
CA LEU A 14 -17.24 -4.63 7.93
C LEU A 14 -18.71 -4.78 7.54
N ARG A 15 -19.41 -3.67 7.29
CA ARG A 15 -20.82 -3.69 6.86
C ARG A 15 -20.98 -4.30 5.47
N GLY A 16 -20.08 -3.97 4.53
CA GLY A 16 -20.10 -4.50 3.17
C GLY A 16 -19.74 -5.99 3.09
N VAL A 17 -18.80 -6.45 3.93
CA VAL A 17 -18.39 -7.86 3.97
C VAL A 17 -19.16 -8.67 5.00
N LYS A 18 -20.10 -8.07 5.74
CA LYS A 18 -20.81 -8.69 6.86
C LYS A 18 -21.46 -10.00 6.48
N ALA A 19 -22.18 -10.04 5.35
CA ALA A 19 -22.83 -11.25 4.87
C ALA A 19 -21.83 -12.38 4.55
N GLN A 20 -20.68 -12.03 3.98
CA GLN A 20 -19.62 -12.99 3.69
C GLN A 20 -18.93 -13.47 4.97
N LEU A 21 -18.69 -12.55 5.92
CA LEU A 21 -18.14 -12.88 7.23
C LEU A 21 -19.07 -13.82 7.99
N ILE A 22 -20.37 -13.57 8.00
CA ILE A 22 -21.34 -14.48 8.62
C ILE A 22 -21.23 -15.85 7.98
N SER A 23 -21.31 -15.96 6.65
CA SER A 23 -21.22 -17.27 5.98
C SER A 23 -19.90 -18.02 6.24
N ILE A 24 -18.78 -17.31 6.35
CA ILE A 24 -17.46 -17.92 6.60
C ILE A 24 -17.30 -18.29 8.07
N LEU A 25 -17.54 -17.34 8.98
CA LEU A 25 -17.32 -17.47 10.42
C LEU A 25 -18.35 -18.40 11.07
N SER A 26 -19.54 -18.57 10.48
CA SER A 26 -20.56 -19.51 10.97
C SER A 26 -20.05 -20.95 10.98
N SER A 27 -19.07 -21.28 10.14
CA SER A 27 -18.44 -22.60 10.16
C SER A 27 -17.68 -22.90 11.46
N GLN A 28 -17.18 -21.88 12.18
CA GLN A 28 -16.59 -22.06 13.52
C GLN A 28 -16.97 -20.90 14.46
N ALA A 29 -18.27 -20.76 14.68
CA ALA A 29 -18.84 -19.65 15.44
C ALA A 29 -18.30 -19.58 16.89
N ASP A 30 -18.09 -20.71 17.55
CA ASP A 30 -17.57 -20.75 18.92
C ASP A 30 -16.08 -20.41 19.01
N PHE A 31 -15.28 -20.80 18.01
CA PHE A 31 -13.87 -20.44 17.91
C PHE A 31 -13.71 -18.92 17.77
N VAL A 32 -14.46 -18.31 16.85
CA VAL A 32 -14.44 -16.85 16.64
C VAL A 32 -14.89 -16.10 17.89
N LEU A 33 -15.93 -16.60 18.57
CA LEU A 33 -16.45 -16.01 19.79
C LEU A 33 -15.41 -16.04 20.93
N GLN A 34 -14.66 -17.13 21.08
CA GLN A 34 -13.58 -17.25 22.06
C GLN A 34 -12.42 -16.27 21.77
N HIS A 35 -12.01 -16.16 20.51
CA HIS A 35 -10.98 -15.19 20.14
C HIS A 35 -11.46 -13.74 20.30
N ALA A 36 -12.73 -13.46 20.04
CA ALA A 36 -13.32 -12.14 20.23
C ALA A 36 -13.36 -11.73 21.71
N ASP A 37 -13.62 -12.68 22.61
CA ASP A 37 -13.56 -12.48 24.07
C ASP A 37 -12.12 -12.24 24.55
N SER A 38 -11.15 -13.04 24.09
CA SER A 38 -9.74 -12.87 24.43
C SER A 38 -9.19 -11.49 24.05
N ARG A 39 -9.68 -10.91 22.95
CA ARG A 39 -9.34 -9.54 22.51
C ARG A 39 -10.23 -8.46 23.12
N SER A 40 -11.13 -8.81 24.05
CA SER A 40 -12.11 -7.92 24.68
C SER A 40 -12.92 -7.10 23.66
N LEU A 41 -13.25 -7.69 22.50
CA LEU A 41 -13.99 -7.04 21.41
C LEU A 41 -15.49 -7.01 21.65
N VAL A 42 -15.98 -7.91 22.50
CA VAL A 42 -17.36 -7.97 22.97
C VAL A 42 -17.38 -7.62 24.45
N THR A 43 -18.47 -7.00 24.92
CA THR A 43 -18.69 -6.86 26.35
C THR A 43 -19.03 -8.22 26.97
N PRO A 44 -18.76 -8.45 28.27
CA PRO A 44 -19.11 -9.72 28.93
C PRO A 44 -20.60 -10.06 28.81
N GLN A 45 -21.45 -9.04 28.77
CA GLN A 45 -22.89 -9.17 28.55
C GLN A 45 -23.21 -9.55 27.10
N GLY A 46 -22.57 -8.93 26.11
CA GLY A 46 -22.73 -9.30 24.70
C GLY A 46 -22.25 -10.72 24.44
N TYR A 47 -21.13 -11.12 25.03
CA TYR A 47 -20.59 -12.49 24.91
C TYR A 47 -21.59 -13.53 25.42
N ARG A 48 -22.22 -13.31 26.59
CA ARG A 48 -23.24 -14.24 27.11
C ARG A 48 -24.48 -14.31 26.21
N GLN A 49 -24.91 -13.18 25.66
CA GLN A 49 -26.06 -13.13 24.73
C GLN A 49 -25.76 -13.88 23.43
N ILE A 50 -24.59 -13.64 22.84
CA ILE A 50 -24.13 -14.30 21.62
C ILE A 50 -23.89 -15.80 21.88
N LYS A 51 -23.29 -16.17 23.02
CA LYS A 51 -23.10 -17.57 23.41
C LYS A 51 -24.41 -18.32 23.60
N SER A 52 -25.47 -17.63 24.01
CA SER A 52 -26.80 -18.22 24.19
C SER A 52 -27.53 -18.46 22.85
N CYS A 53 -27.08 -17.83 21.75
CA CYS A 53 -27.62 -18.10 20.42
C CYS A 53 -27.22 -19.51 19.94
N ARG A 54 -28.21 -20.31 19.56
CA ARG A 54 -28.02 -21.69 19.10
C ARG A 54 -27.65 -21.79 17.62
N ILE A 55 -27.99 -20.77 16.83
CA ILE A 55 -27.76 -20.76 15.39
C ILE A 55 -26.42 -20.05 15.10
N PRO A 56 -25.44 -20.72 14.46
CA PRO A 56 -24.12 -20.16 14.17
C PRO A 56 -24.16 -18.86 13.34
N ASP A 57 -25.03 -18.80 12.32
CA ASP A 57 -25.22 -17.60 11.49
C ASP A 57 -25.79 -16.42 12.27
N GLU A 58 -26.76 -16.66 13.14
CA GLU A 58 -27.31 -15.62 14.01
C GLU A 58 -26.26 -15.17 15.02
N LYS A 59 -25.56 -16.13 15.64
CA LYS A 59 -24.45 -15.88 16.55
C LYS A 59 -23.38 -14.97 15.93
N MET A 60 -23.00 -15.21 14.68
CA MET A 60 -22.04 -14.37 13.96
C MET A 60 -22.63 -13.02 13.55
N ARG A 61 -23.92 -12.98 13.18
CA ARG A 61 -24.61 -11.73 12.86
C ARG A 61 -24.67 -10.81 14.08
N ASP A 62 -25.13 -11.32 15.22
CA ASP A 62 -25.20 -10.63 16.51
C ASP A 62 -23.81 -10.18 16.98
N LEU A 63 -22.78 -11.03 16.83
CA LEU A 63 -21.40 -10.65 17.13
C LEU A 63 -20.96 -9.44 16.29
N LEU A 64 -21.22 -9.48 14.99
CA LEU A 64 -20.85 -8.40 14.08
C LEU A 64 -21.67 -7.12 14.34
N ASP A 65 -22.98 -7.24 14.59
CA ASP A 65 -23.83 -6.10 14.96
C ASP A 65 -23.33 -5.46 16.25
N HIS A 66 -23.10 -6.24 17.30
CA HIS A 66 -22.61 -5.75 18.59
C HIS A 66 -21.26 -5.02 18.46
N ILE A 67 -20.40 -5.50 17.55
CA ILE A 67 -19.10 -4.86 17.26
C ILE A 67 -19.27 -3.57 16.46
N ILE A 68 -20.22 -3.52 15.52
CA ILE A 68 -20.55 -2.31 14.76
C ILE A 68 -21.17 -1.26 15.68
N GLU A 69 -22.10 -1.64 16.56
CA GLU A 69 -22.75 -0.76 17.55
C GLU A 69 -21.75 -0.20 18.57
N ARG A 70 -20.78 -1.01 19.01
CA ARG A 70 -19.70 -0.55 19.89
C ARG A 70 -18.76 0.47 19.23
N GLY A 71 -18.75 0.50 17.89
CA GLY A 71 -18.11 1.53 17.11
C GLY A 71 -16.74 1.14 16.52
N PRO A 72 -16.07 2.12 15.88
CA PRO A 72 -14.96 1.85 14.95
C PRO A 72 -13.73 1.20 15.59
N LYS A 73 -13.51 1.40 16.90
CA LYS A 73 -12.42 0.76 17.64
C LYS A 73 -12.61 -0.75 17.77
N ALA A 74 -13.83 -1.20 18.07
CA ALA A 74 -14.15 -2.62 18.14
C ALA A 74 -14.11 -3.27 16.76
N ALA A 75 -14.68 -2.59 15.75
CA ALA A 75 -14.61 -3.00 14.35
C ALA A 75 -13.16 -3.16 13.87
N GLN A 76 -12.27 -2.23 14.22
CA GLN A 76 -10.85 -2.34 13.91
C GLN A 76 -10.21 -3.56 14.58
N GLY A 77 -10.48 -3.78 15.87
CA GLY A 77 -9.94 -4.93 16.61
C GLY A 77 -10.40 -6.28 16.03
N LEU A 78 -11.66 -6.38 15.59
CA LEU A 78 -12.14 -7.56 14.88
C LEU A 78 -11.41 -7.74 13.54
N LEU A 79 -11.21 -6.67 12.78
CA LEU A 79 -10.44 -6.73 11.53
C LEU A 79 -8.95 -7.04 11.75
N GLU A 80 -8.41 -6.88 12.95
CA GLU A 80 -7.06 -7.33 13.30
C GLU A 80 -7.06 -8.82 13.64
N LEU A 81 -8.05 -9.28 14.39
CA LEU A 81 -8.27 -10.70 14.66
C LEU A 81 -8.52 -11.50 13.38
N LEU A 82 -9.30 -10.97 12.43
CA LEU A 82 -9.52 -11.61 11.13
C LEU A 82 -8.24 -11.71 10.28
N LYS A 83 -7.19 -10.96 10.62
CA LYS A 83 -5.88 -11.05 9.95
C LYS A 83 -4.90 -11.94 10.69
N ASP A 84 -5.26 -12.38 11.90
CA ASP A 84 -4.43 -13.25 12.70
C ASP A 84 -4.18 -14.57 11.94
N GLN A 85 -3.01 -15.16 12.15
CA GLN A 85 -2.60 -16.34 11.41
C GLN A 85 -3.54 -17.50 11.71
N GLU A 86 -3.92 -17.68 12.98
CA GLU A 86 -4.82 -18.75 13.44
C GLU A 86 -6.19 -18.69 12.73
N LEU A 87 -6.75 -17.49 12.58
CA LEU A 87 -8.04 -17.30 11.91
C LEU A 87 -7.92 -17.44 10.38
N GLN A 88 -6.80 -17.09 9.79
CA GLN A 88 -6.58 -17.24 8.34
C GLN A 88 -6.33 -18.71 7.96
N GLU A 89 -5.68 -19.48 8.82
CA GLU A 89 -5.54 -20.94 8.64
C GLU A 89 -6.89 -21.63 8.78
N THR A 90 -7.69 -21.19 9.74
CA THR A 90 -9.06 -21.70 9.96
C THR A 90 -10.01 -21.31 8.84
N PHE A 91 -9.87 -20.08 8.31
CA PHE A 91 -10.75 -19.51 7.30
C PHE A 91 -9.92 -18.91 6.15
N PRO A 92 -9.39 -19.74 5.25
CA PRO A 92 -8.58 -19.28 4.11
C PRO A 92 -9.35 -18.34 3.17
N LYS A 93 -10.69 -18.41 3.22
CA LYS A 93 -11.59 -17.49 2.51
C LYS A 93 -11.50 -16.04 3.01
N LEU A 94 -10.90 -15.74 4.17
CA LEU A 94 -10.71 -14.38 4.71
C LEU A 94 -9.47 -13.64 4.17
N ASN A 95 -8.68 -14.28 3.30
CA ASN A 95 -7.44 -13.70 2.77
C ASN A 95 -7.65 -12.37 2.00
N PHE A 96 -8.86 -12.12 1.48
CA PHE A 96 -9.18 -10.84 0.82
C PHE A 96 -9.09 -9.64 1.78
N ILE A 97 -9.43 -9.82 3.07
CA ILE A 97 -9.33 -8.77 4.10
C ILE A 97 -7.87 -8.47 4.43
N LYS A 98 -7.02 -9.51 4.47
CA LYS A 98 -5.56 -9.39 4.63
C LYS A 98 -4.95 -8.56 3.50
N SER A 99 -5.45 -8.72 2.27
CA SER A 99 -4.99 -7.98 1.10
C SER A 99 -5.39 -6.49 1.13
N MET A 100 -6.59 -6.15 1.62
CA MET A 100 -7.13 -4.79 1.54
C MET A 100 -6.42 -3.74 2.41
N LYS A 101 -5.94 -4.08 3.62
CA LYS A 101 -5.28 -3.09 4.49
C LYS A 101 -3.85 -2.71 4.06
N ARG A 102 -3.29 -3.38 3.05
CA ARG A 102 -1.94 -3.09 2.52
C ARG A 102 -1.88 -1.84 1.63
N THR A 103 -3.02 -1.27 1.23
CA THR A 103 -3.08 -0.26 0.16
C THR A 103 -2.85 1.20 0.56
N ARG A 104 -2.71 1.55 1.85
CA ARG A 104 -2.39 2.95 2.26
C ARG A 104 -0.99 3.17 2.85
N LYS A 105 -0.42 2.20 3.58
CA LYS A 105 0.95 2.35 4.12
C LYS A 105 2.03 2.04 3.08
N GLN A 106 1.86 1.04 2.20
CA GLN A 106 2.87 0.72 1.17
C GLN A 106 2.90 1.72 0.01
N LYS A 107 1.79 2.36 -0.37
CA LYS A 107 1.80 3.33 -1.48
C LYS A 107 2.66 4.55 -1.13
N LYS A 108 2.54 5.05 0.12
CA LYS A 108 3.30 6.21 0.59
C LYS A 108 4.77 5.88 0.91
N THR A 109 5.09 4.71 1.47
CA THR A 109 6.49 4.31 1.67
C THR A 109 7.16 3.86 0.38
N SER A 110 6.45 3.25 -0.56
CA SER A 110 7.00 2.89 -1.88
C SER A 110 7.21 4.11 -2.75
N GLU A 111 6.27 5.07 -2.80
CA GLU A 111 6.51 6.37 -3.47
C GLU A 111 7.66 7.12 -2.79
N MET A 112 7.77 7.10 -1.46
CA MET A 112 8.85 7.81 -0.78
C MET A 112 10.22 7.16 -1.02
N HIS A 113 10.31 5.83 -1.10
CA HIS A 113 11.56 5.17 -1.50
C HIS A 113 11.88 5.43 -2.97
N GLU A 114 10.88 5.40 -3.85
CA GLU A 114 11.06 5.70 -5.27
C GLU A 114 11.50 7.15 -5.49
N VAL A 115 10.88 8.12 -4.83
CA VAL A 115 11.26 9.53 -4.90
C VAL A 115 12.69 9.73 -4.41
N LYS A 116 13.08 9.08 -3.31
CA LYS A 116 14.46 9.15 -2.81
C LYS A 116 15.45 8.56 -3.82
N GLN A 117 15.16 7.40 -4.40
CA GLN A 117 16.01 6.75 -5.39
C GLN A 117 16.12 7.61 -6.67
N LEU A 118 15.00 8.11 -7.19
CA LEU A 118 14.98 9.00 -8.35
C LEU A 118 15.72 10.31 -8.07
N MET A 119 15.61 10.87 -6.86
CA MET A 119 16.38 12.05 -6.48
C MET A 119 17.88 11.78 -6.38
N SER A 120 18.29 10.60 -5.89
CA SER A 120 19.71 10.20 -5.90
C SER A 120 20.24 10.07 -7.32
N VAL A 121 19.47 9.46 -8.23
CA VAL A 121 19.83 9.37 -9.66
C VAL A 121 19.88 10.74 -10.31
N ALA A 122 18.91 11.61 -10.03
CA ALA A 122 18.88 12.96 -10.55
C ALA A 122 20.12 13.77 -10.13
N ARG A 123 20.60 13.59 -8.91
CA ARG A 123 21.86 14.19 -8.42
C ARG A 123 23.09 13.58 -9.08
N ALA A 124 23.10 12.26 -9.25
CA ALA A 124 24.19 11.51 -9.88
C ALA A 124 24.43 11.89 -11.34
N ILE A 125 23.36 12.11 -12.11
CA ILE A 125 23.45 12.48 -13.53
C ILE A 125 24.04 13.90 -13.69
N GLY A 126 23.75 14.81 -12.74
CA GLY A 126 24.37 16.13 -12.69
C GLY A 126 24.17 16.96 -13.96
N GLN A 127 25.25 17.55 -14.48
CA GLN A 127 25.21 18.45 -15.64
C GLN A 127 24.90 17.75 -16.97
N ALA A 128 25.22 16.46 -17.10
CA ALA A 128 24.99 15.67 -18.31
C ALA A 128 23.51 15.32 -18.53
N TRP A 129 22.61 15.74 -17.65
CA TRP A 129 21.22 15.29 -17.66
C TRP A 129 20.43 15.63 -18.92
N ARG A 130 20.80 16.70 -19.64
CA ARG A 130 20.13 17.08 -20.91
C ARG A 130 20.45 16.07 -22.00
N GLU A 131 21.73 15.69 -22.09
CA GLU A 131 22.21 14.68 -23.03
C GLU A 131 21.64 13.30 -22.67
N VAL A 132 21.62 12.96 -21.37
CA VAL A 132 20.95 11.75 -20.88
C VAL A 132 19.45 11.75 -21.21
N ALA A 133 18.75 12.87 -21.03
CA ALA A 133 17.32 12.96 -21.29
C ALA A 133 16.99 12.72 -22.77
N ILE A 134 17.80 13.26 -23.68
CA ILE A 134 17.58 13.12 -25.13
C ILE A 134 18.10 11.78 -25.62
N MET A 135 19.35 11.43 -25.31
CA MET A 135 20.00 10.24 -25.84
C MET A 135 19.53 8.99 -25.13
N ALA A 136 19.46 9.00 -23.82
CA ALA A 136 19.16 7.82 -23.03
C ALA A 136 17.64 7.66 -22.86
N LEU A 137 16.97 8.68 -22.34
CA LEU A 137 15.54 8.62 -22.03
C LEU A 137 14.62 8.87 -23.24
N GLU A 138 15.20 9.20 -24.40
CA GLU A 138 14.49 9.48 -25.66
C GLU A 138 13.41 10.56 -25.50
N ILE A 139 13.64 11.52 -24.60
CA ILE A 139 12.70 12.61 -24.33
C ILE A 139 12.83 13.63 -25.46
N PRO A 140 11.71 14.00 -26.14
CA PRO A 140 11.73 15.02 -27.18
C PRO A 140 12.27 16.35 -26.64
N SER A 141 13.10 17.04 -27.43
CA SER A 141 13.69 18.34 -27.08
C SER A 141 12.64 19.36 -26.62
N VAL A 142 11.52 19.44 -27.35
CA VAL A 142 10.38 20.30 -27.01
C VAL A 142 9.86 20.02 -25.60
N ARG A 143 9.80 18.75 -25.20
CA ARG A 143 9.35 18.37 -23.85
C ARG A 143 10.41 18.68 -22.80
N LEU A 144 11.68 18.51 -23.12
CA LEU A 144 12.80 18.85 -22.25
C LEU A 144 12.79 20.35 -21.92
N GLU A 145 12.59 21.21 -22.92
CA GLU A 145 12.53 22.66 -22.75
C GLU A 145 11.34 23.07 -21.86
N GLN A 146 10.18 22.44 -22.02
CA GLN A 146 9.04 22.65 -21.11
C GLN A 146 9.38 22.28 -19.66
N ILE A 147 10.10 21.17 -19.45
CA ILE A 147 10.51 20.76 -18.10
C ILE A 147 11.47 21.77 -17.47
N VAL A 148 12.43 22.29 -18.26
CA VAL A 148 13.36 23.34 -17.82
C VAL A 148 12.61 24.63 -17.48
N ALA A 149 11.68 25.05 -18.34
CA ALA A 149 10.91 26.27 -18.18
C ALA A 149 9.98 26.21 -16.94
N ASP A 150 9.39 25.05 -16.67
CA ASP A 150 8.52 24.83 -15.51
C ASP A 150 9.32 24.72 -14.20
N ASN A 151 10.62 24.37 -14.28
CA ASN A 151 11.46 24.09 -13.11
C ASN A 151 12.83 24.80 -13.17
N PRO A 152 12.90 26.13 -13.30
CA PRO A 152 14.13 26.85 -13.63
C PRO A 152 15.18 26.83 -12.51
N ASN A 153 14.75 26.74 -11.25
CA ASN A 153 15.62 26.93 -10.08
C ASN A 153 16.28 25.64 -9.56
N CYS A 154 15.94 24.47 -10.12
CA CYS A 154 16.43 23.20 -9.58
C CYS A 154 16.63 22.14 -10.69
N GLN A 155 17.88 21.96 -11.11
CA GLN A 155 18.27 20.91 -12.07
C GLN A 155 17.83 19.53 -11.59
N VAL A 156 18.01 19.21 -10.31
CA VAL A 156 17.56 17.93 -9.73
C VAL A 156 16.07 17.70 -9.96
N ASN A 157 15.25 18.76 -9.87
CA ASN A 157 13.82 18.66 -10.16
C ASN A 157 13.54 18.45 -11.65
N GLN A 158 14.29 19.13 -12.53
CA GLN A 158 14.20 18.92 -13.98
C GLN A 158 14.50 17.45 -14.35
N VAL A 159 15.61 16.89 -13.81
CA VAL A 159 15.97 15.48 -14.04
C VAL A 159 14.94 14.55 -13.43
N PHE A 160 14.43 14.84 -12.23
CA PHE A 160 13.39 14.05 -11.59
C PHE A 160 12.11 13.98 -12.45
N VAL A 161 11.65 15.13 -12.97
CA VAL A 161 10.48 15.19 -13.84
C VAL A 161 10.73 14.43 -15.15
N ALA A 162 11.92 14.56 -15.73
CA ALA A 162 12.33 13.82 -16.92
C ALA A 162 12.31 12.30 -16.70
N LEU A 163 12.89 11.82 -15.59
CA LEU A 163 12.89 10.39 -15.22
C LEU A 163 11.48 9.87 -14.97
N ARG A 164 10.62 10.67 -14.31
CA ARG A 164 9.22 10.30 -14.07
C ARG A 164 8.43 10.23 -15.37
N TYR A 165 8.68 11.17 -16.29
CA TYR A 165 8.10 11.14 -17.62
C TYR A 165 8.50 9.88 -18.36
N TRP A 166 9.81 9.57 -18.42
CA TRP A 166 10.32 8.34 -19.02
C TRP A 166 9.69 7.08 -18.40
N LYS A 167 9.60 7.02 -17.06
CA LYS A 167 8.96 5.90 -16.36
C LYS A 167 7.50 5.72 -16.79
N ASN A 168 6.75 6.82 -16.96
CA ASN A 168 5.37 6.75 -17.44
C ASN A 168 5.28 6.28 -18.90
N ILE A 169 6.24 6.64 -19.75
CA ILE A 169 6.29 6.17 -21.15
C ILE A 169 6.64 4.67 -21.23
N GLN A 170 7.64 4.22 -20.48
CA GLN A 170 8.11 2.84 -20.49
C GLN A 170 7.22 1.89 -19.64
N GLY A 171 6.38 2.44 -18.76
CA GLY A 171 5.45 1.70 -17.93
C GLY A 171 6.14 0.65 -17.06
N ASN A 172 5.71 -0.61 -17.19
CA ASN A 172 6.25 -1.72 -16.40
C ASN A 172 7.69 -2.12 -16.77
N LYS A 173 8.25 -1.60 -17.88
CA LYS A 173 9.64 -1.86 -18.29
C LYS A 173 10.65 -0.90 -17.66
N ALA A 174 10.18 0.16 -17.01
CA ALA A 174 11.01 1.15 -16.33
C ALA A 174 11.58 0.62 -15.00
N THR A 175 12.39 -0.43 -15.06
CA THR A 175 13.08 -0.98 -13.90
C THR A 175 14.40 -0.26 -13.67
N ALA A 176 14.88 -0.26 -12.42
CA ALA A 176 16.18 0.32 -12.06
C ALA A 176 17.33 -0.32 -12.85
N THR A 177 17.23 -1.63 -13.14
CA THR A 177 18.19 -2.35 -13.98
C THR A 177 18.15 -1.92 -15.44
N TYR A 178 16.97 -1.64 -15.99
CA TYR A 178 16.84 -1.14 -17.35
C TYR A 178 17.40 0.28 -17.46
N LEU A 179 17.10 1.15 -16.49
CA LEU A 179 17.71 2.48 -16.41
C LEU A 179 19.23 2.39 -16.31
N HIS A 180 19.77 1.50 -15.46
CA HIS A 180 21.21 1.29 -15.32
C HIS A 180 21.85 0.81 -16.63
N SER A 181 21.24 -0.19 -17.30
CA SER A 181 21.72 -0.67 -18.60
C SER A 181 21.73 0.45 -19.63
N LEU A 182 20.70 1.30 -19.62
CA LEU A 182 20.50 2.34 -20.61
C LEU A 182 21.42 3.56 -20.38
N LEU A 183 21.76 3.85 -19.12
CA LEU A 183 22.80 4.81 -18.74
C LEU A 183 24.22 4.28 -19.02
N CYS A 184 24.42 2.97 -18.97
CA CYS A 184 25.71 2.31 -19.23
C CYS A 184 25.97 2.05 -20.73
N GLN A 185 24.91 1.94 -21.54
CA GLN A 185 25.01 1.61 -22.97
C GLN A 185 25.44 2.77 -23.86
N LYS A 186 25.21 4.01 -23.43
CA LYS A 186 25.49 5.21 -24.23
C LYS A 186 26.66 5.95 -23.59
N ASP A 187 27.58 6.43 -24.42
CA ASP A 187 28.84 7.14 -24.12
C ASP A 187 28.60 8.45 -23.34
N LEU A 188 27.99 8.31 -22.17
CA LEU A 188 27.71 9.36 -21.23
C LEU A 188 28.89 9.32 -20.28
N ALA A 189 29.61 10.44 -20.13
CA ALA A 189 30.80 10.57 -19.28
C ALA A 189 30.48 10.47 -17.77
N LEU A 190 29.64 9.51 -17.38
CA LEU A 190 29.18 9.24 -16.04
C LEU A 190 29.97 8.03 -15.51
N SER A 191 30.57 8.20 -14.34
CA SER A 191 31.30 7.11 -13.69
C SER A 191 30.34 5.99 -13.29
N GLN A 192 30.66 4.76 -13.68
CA GLN A 192 29.82 3.56 -13.47
C GLN A 192 29.54 3.30 -11.98
N ASP A 193 30.48 3.67 -11.10
CA ASP A 193 30.34 3.60 -9.64
C ASP A 193 29.15 4.40 -9.10
N VAL A 194 28.74 5.46 -9.80
CA VAL A 194 27.71 6.37 -9.31
C VAL A 194 26.34 5.70 -9.33
N PHE A 195 26.08 4.72 -10.21
CA PHE A 195 24.76 4.08 -10.34
C PHE A 195 24.67 2.70 -9.69
N ASN A 196 25.75 2.21 -9.07
CA ASN A 196 25.77 0.87 -8.47
C ASN A 196 24.73 0.70 -7.34
N PHE A 197 24.38 1.80 -6.65
CA PHE A 197 23.32 1.82 -5.64
C PHE A 197 21.94 1.43 -6.18
N LEU A 198 21.70 1.53 -7.49
CA LEU A 198 20.46 1.08 -8.14
C LEU A 198 20.35 -0.45 -8.22
N LEU A 199 21.49 -1.16 -8.18
CA LEU A 199 21.56 -2.62 -8.26
C LEU A 199 21.57 -3.28 -6.87
N GLU A 200 21.93 -2.53 -5.82
CA GLU A 200 22.07 -3.02 -4.44
C GLU A 200 20.73 -3.26 -3.70
N ASN A 201 19.59 -2.80 -4.26
CA ASN A 201 18.26 -2.98 -3.67
C ASN A 201 17.44 -4.05 -4.43
N LYS A 202 17.86 -5.33 -4.35
CA LYS A 202 17.02 -6.49 -4.71
C LYS A 202 16.30 -7.06 -3.48
#